data_AF-A0A485ASU0-F1
#
_entry.id   AF-A0A485ASU0-F1
#
_cell.length_a   1.000
_cell.length_b   1.000
_cell.length_c   1.000
_cell.angle_alpha   90.00
_cell.angle_beta   90.00
_cell.angle_gamma   90.00
#
_symmetry.space_group_name_H-M   'P 1'
#
loop_
_entity.id
_entity.type
_entity.pdbx_description
1 polymer ?
#
loop_
_entity_poly.entity_id
_entity_poly.type
_entity_poly.pdbx_seq_one_letter_code
_entity_poly.pdbx_strand_id
1 'polypeptide(L)'
;MLELAAKRAKGIDLSQPPLVRQLSLMDWYIAYELQVRLVVGQSLADARNELHSNIQDVFNEFGVQIMSPNFVMQPKGAVMVGREDWYPAPAVPPEASK
;
A
#
# COMPACT_ATOMS: atom_id res chain seq x y z
N MET A 1 0.76 2.83 -9.46
CA MET A 1 0.62 1.95 -8.28
C MET A 1 0.26 2.74 -7.03
N LEU A 2 1.14 3.59 -6.50
CA LEU A 2 0.86 4.40 -5.30
C LEU A 2 -0.37 5.33 -5.45
N GLU A 3 -0.52 6.00 -6.59
CA GLU A 3 -1.72 6.82 -6.85
C GLU A 3 -3.01 5.99 -6.93
N LEU A 4 -2.92 4.75 -7.43
CA LEU A 4 -4.06 3.84 -7.50
C LEU A 4 -4.45 3.38 -6.09
N ALA A 5 -3.48 3.05 -5.25
CA ALA A 5 -3.71 2.74 -3.84
C ALA A 5 -4.38 3.90 -3.11
N ALA A 6 -3.90 5.13 -3.30
CA ALA A 6 -4.53 6.32 -2.72
C ALA A 6 -5.96 6.57 -3.23
N LYS A 7 -6.23 6.30 -4.51
CA LYS A 7 -7.59 6.41 -5.09
C LYS A 7 -8.57 5.37 -4.53
N ARG A 8 -8.08 4.22 -4.08
CA ARG A 8 -8.89 3.15 -3.47
C ARG A 8 -9.08 3.32 -1.96
N ALA A 9 -8.17 4.06 -1.29
CA ALA A 9 -8.22 4.29 0.15
C ALA A 9 -9.40 5.17 0.56
N LYS A 10 -10.11 4.75 1.62
CA LYS A 10 -11.16 5.56 2.25
C LYS A 10 -10.53 6.75 2.97
N GLY A 11 -11.27 7.86 3.05
CA GLY A 11 -10.81 9.05 3.76
C GLY A 11 -9.85 9.95 2.97
N ILE A 12 -9.61 9.66 1.69
CA ILE A 12 -8.85 10.52 0.77
C ILE A 12 -9.79 11.39 -0.07
N ASP A 13 -9.55 12.69 -0.07
CA ASP A 13 -10.26 13.66 -0.90
C ASP A 13 -9.68 13.69 -2.31
N LEU A 14 -10.42 13.11 -3.26
CA LEU A 14 -10.00 12.99 -4.66
C LEU A 14 -10.23 14.26 -5.48
N SER A 15 -10.82 15.31 -4.91
CA SER A 15 -10.86 16.63 -5.56
C SER A 15 -9.46 17.23 -5.67
N GLN A 16 -8.56 16.87 -4.75
CA GLN A 16 -7.12 17.05 -4.93
C GLN A 16 -6.47 15.69 -5.23
N PRO A 17 -6.08 15.43 -6.49
CA PRO A 17 -5.57 14.12 -6.87
C PRO A 17 -4.29 13.77 -6.09
N PRO A 18 -4.12 12.49 -5.72
CA PRO A 18 -2.87 12.02 -5.14
C PRO A 18 -1.68 12.35 -6.05
N LEU A 19 -0.55 12.71 -5.43
CA LEU A 19 0.69 13.02 -6.15
C LEU A 19 1.82 12.14 -5.65
N VAL A 20 2.56 11.54 -6.59
CA VAL A 20 3.76 10.76 -6.29
C VAL A 20 5.01 11.49 -6.76
N ARG A 21 6.03 11.54 -5.89
CA ARG A 21 7.38 11.98 -6.27
C ARG A 21 8.38 10.89 -5.94
N GLN A 22 9.35 10.68 -6.83
CA GLN A 22 10.53 9.90 -6.52
C GLN A 22 11.56 10.83 -5.88
N LEU A 23 11.96 10.55 -4.64
CA LEU A 23 12.87 11.39 -3.87
C LEU A 23 14.33 11.01 -4.12
N SER A 24 14.65 9.72 -4.09
CA SER A 24 16.02 9.23 -4.25
C SER A 24 16.05 7.76 -4.68
N LEU A 25 17.15 7.38 -5.31
CA LEU A 25 17.55 5.99 -5.49
C LEU A 25 18.49 5.65 -4.34
N MET A 26 18.03 4.85 -3.38
CA MET A 26 18.85 4.37 -2.26
C MET A 26 19.52 3.04 -2.64
N ASP A 27 20.48 2.61 -1.84
CA ASP A 27 21.27 1.40 -2.11
C ASP A 27 20.40 0.12 -2.25
N TRP A 28 19.26 0.06 -1.56
CA TRP A 28 18.40 -1.14 -1.47
C TRP A 28 16.96 -0.91 -1.90
N TYR A 29 16.54 0.33 -2.12
CA TYR A 29 15.15 0.66 -2.46
C TYR A 29 15.05 2.06 -3.06
N ILE A 30 13.92 2.35 -3.69
CA ILE A 30 13.62 3.69 -4.18
C ILE A 30 12.77 4.40 -3.13
N ALA A 31 13.15 5.63 -2.76
CA ALA A 31 12.35 6.44 -1.86
C ALA A 31 11.29 7.20 -2.67
N TYR A 32 10.02 6.97 -2.35
CA TYR A 32 8.89 7.70 -2.92
C TYR A 32 8.18 8.51 -1.84
N GLU A 33 7.68 9.67 -2.24
CA GLU A 33 6.69 10.45 -1.49
C GLU A 33 5.33 10.27 -2.13
N LEU A 34 4.31 9.96 -1.32
CA LEU A 34 2.91 9.98 -1.72
C LEU A 34 2.18 11.07 -0.93
N GLN A 35 1.71 12.10 -1.62
CA GLN A 35 0.88 13.15 -1.06
C GLN A 35 -0.59 12.87 -1.35
N VAL A 36 -1.41 13.05 -0.32
CA VAL A 36 -2.87 12.93 -0.37
C VAL A 36 -3.49 14.04 0.45
N ARG A 37 -4.70 14.47 0.07
CA ARG A 37 -5.56 15.29 0.92
C ARG A 37 -6.53 14.37 1.66
N LEU A 38 -6.70 14.60 2.96
CA LEU A 38 -7.73 13.91 3.73
C LEU A 38 -9.06 14.63 3.61
N VAL A 39 -10.17 13.89 3.63
CA VAL A 39 -11.50 14.50 3.79
C VAL A 39 -11.59 15.20 5.15
N VAL A 40 -12.37 16.27 5.24
CA VAL A 40 -12.55 17.02 6.49
C VAL A 40 -13.07 16.11 7.60
N GLY A 41 -12.43 16.15 8.76
CA GLY A 41 -12.80 15.33 9.92
C GLY A 41 -12.26 13.90 9.89
N GLN A 42 -11.58 13.48 8.82
CA GLN A 42 -10.94 12.17 8.76
C GLN A 42 -9.77 12.10 9.75
N SER A 43 -9.74 11.03 10.55
CA SER A 43 -8.60 10.72 11.42
C SER A 43 -7.36 10.41 10.59
N LEU A 44 -6.23 11.04 10.95
CA LEU A 44 -4.94 10.76 10.31
C LEU A 44 -4.51 9.29 10.53
N ALA A 45 -4.82 8.71 11.69
CA ALA A 45 -4.47 7.34 12.01
C ALA A 45 -5.23 6.37 11.09
N ASP A 46 -6.55 6.56 10.95
CA ASP A 46 -7.39 5.69 10.12
C ASP A 46 -7.03 5.84 8.64
N ALA A 47 -6.80 7.07 8.17
CA ALA A 47 -6.38 7.31 6.80
C ALA A 47 -5.03 6.68 6.48
N ARG A 48 -4.06 6.72 7.41
CA ARG A 48 -2.77 6.04 7.25
C ARG A 48 -2.94 4.53 7.19
N ASN A 49 -3.76 3.96 8.07
CA ASN A 49 -4.02 2.52 8.07
C ASN A 49 -4.64 2.06 6.74
N GLU A 50 -5.66 2.78 6.26
CA GLU A 50 -6.28 2.55 4.95
C GLU A 50 -5.26 2.68 3.82
N LEU A 51 -4.46 3.74 3.81
CA LEU A 51 -3.49 3.99 2.76
C LEU A 51 -2.41 2.89 2.71
N HIS A 52 -1.84 2.51 3.85
CA HIS A 52 -0.83 1.45 3.91
C HIS A 52 -1.38 0.08 3.51
N SER A 53 -2.62 -0.22 3.86
CA SER A 53 -3.29 -1.46 3.46
C SER A 53 -3.50 -1.49 1.95
N ASN A 54 -4.05 -0.42 1.38
CA ASN A 54 -4.26 -0.31 -0.07
C ASN A 54 -2.95 -0.32 -0.86
N ILE A 55 -1.86 0.25 -0.33
CA ILE A 55 -0.54 0.18 -0.96
C ILE A 55 -0.08 -1.27 -1.06
N GLN A 56 -0.18 -2.03 0.03
CA GLN A 56 0.20 -3.46 0.03
C GLN A 56 -0.66 -4.26 -0.93
N ASP A 57 -1.98 -4.11 -0.88
CA ASP A 57 -2.92 -4.86 -1.73
C ASP A 57 -2.70 -4.58 -3.21
N VAL A 58 -2.56 -3.30 -3.57
CA VAL A 58 -2.32 -2.89 -4.95
C VAL A 58 -0.95 -3.37 -5.42
N PHE A 59 0.09 -3.28 -4.59
CA PHE A 59 1.41 -3.80 -4.97
C PHE A 59 1.38 -5.32 -5.18
N ASN A 60 0.70 -6.05 -4.29
CA ASN A 60 0.47 -7.50 -4.42
C ASN A 60 -0.30 -7.85 -5.70
N GLU A 61 -1.39 -7.14 -6.01
CA GLU A 61 -2.24 -7.37 -7.18
C GLU A 61 -1.46 -7.29 -8.50
N PHE A 62 -0.42 -6.46 -8.58
CA PHE A 62 0.37 -6.27 -9.80
C PHE A 62 1.80 -6.84 -9.67
N GLY A 63 2.08 -7.65 -8.64
CA GLY A 63 3.37 -8.32 -8.47
C GLY A 63 4.55 -7.38 -8.20
N VAL A 64 4.31 -6.20 -7.62
CA VAL A 64 5.36 -5.23 -7.26
C VAL A 64 5.85 -5.51 -5.85
N GLN A 65 7.10 -5.96 -5.71
CA GLN A 65 7.70 -6.24 -4.41
C GLN A 65 8.03 -4.96 -3.64
N ILE A 66 7.63 -4.92 -2.36
CA ILE A 66 8.06 -3.89 -1.40
C ILE A 66 9.35 -4.38 -0.73
N MET A 67 10.44 -3.63 -0.91
CA MET A 67 11.74 -3.97 -0.33
C MET A 67 11.88 -3.40 1.08
N SER A 68 12.31 -4.23 2.04
CA SER A 68 12.68 -3.78 3.39
C SER A 68 14.19 -3.53 3.47
N PRO A 69 14.65 -2.51 4.22
CA PRO A 69 16.08 -2.28 4.46
C PRO A 69 16.79 -3.46 5.14
N ASN A 70 16.07 -4.30 5.89
CA ASN A 70 16.62 -5.45 6.62
C ASN A 70 16.59 -6.76 5.82
N PHE A 71 16.43 -6.69 4.50
CA PHE A 71 16.30 -7.87 3.65
C PHE A 71 17.68 -8.42 3.27
N VAL A 72 18.20 -9.34 4.09
CA VAL A 72 19.58 -9.86 3.97
C VAL A 72 19.73 -10.91 2.85
N MET A 73 18.66 -11.58 2.43
CA MET A 73 18.72 -12.60 1.38
C MET A 73 17.43 -12.66 0.55
N GLN A 74 17.53 -12.38 -0.75
CA GLN A 74 16.42 -12.49 -1.68
C GLN A 74 16.30 -13.94 -2.20
N PRO A 75 15.13 -14.60 -2.09
CA PRO A 75 14.87 -15.84 -2.82
C PRO A 75 14.88 -15.58 -4.33
N LYS A 76 14.97 -16.62 -5.17
CA LYS A 76 14.99 -16.47 -6.65
C LYS A 76 13.75 -15.75 -7.22
N GLY A 77 12.65 -15.64 -6.46
CA GLY A 77 11.41 -14.99 -6.87
C GLY A 77 11.02 -13.83 -5.95
N ALA A 78 10.07 -13.02 -6.40
CA ALA A 78 9.50 -11.95 -5.59
C ALA A 78 8.76 -12.54 -4.38
N VAL A 79 8.96 -11.94 -3.20
CA VAL A 79 8.25 -12.31 -1.97
C VAL A 79 6.94 -11.54 -1.92
N MET A 80 5.91 -12.11 -2.54
CA MET A 80 4.56 -11.57 -2.63
C MET A 80 3.58 -12.54 -1.96
N VAL A 81 2.49 -12.02 -1.40
CA VAL A 81 1.39 -12.84 -0.90
C VAL A 81 0.26 -12.82 -1.93
N GLY A 82 -0.06 -13.99 -2.51
CA GLY A 82 -1.17 -14.15 -3.45
C GLY A 82 -2.51 -13.83 -2.78
N ARG A 83 -3.52 -13.40 -3.54
CA ARG A 83 -4.85 -13.06 -3.00
C ARG A 83 -5.51 -14.23 -2.28
N GLU A 84 -5.27 -15.43 -2.79
CA GLU A 84 -5.64 -16.71 -2.21
C GLU A 84 -5.07 -16.93 -0.80
N ASP A 85 -3.93 -16.30 -0.50
CA ASP A 85 -3.17 -16.44 0.74
C ASP A 85 -3.27 -15.19 1.61
N TRP A 86 -4.22 -14.28 1.36
CA TRP A 86 -4.40 -13.06 2.18
C TRP A 86 -4.94 -13.34 3.58
N TYR A 87 -5.66 -14.46 3.76
CA TYR A 87 -6.25 -14.85 5.04
C TYR A 87 -5.80 -16.24 5.48
N PRO A 88 -4.48 -16.48 5.65
CA PRO A 88 -4.01 -17.74 6.19
C PRO A 88 -4.41 -17.80 7.67
N ALA A 89 -4.77 -18.97 8.17
CA ALA A 89 -5.15 -19.13 9.57
C ALA A 89 -4.06 -18.53 10.49
N PRO A 90 -4.43 -17.73 11.52
CA PRO A 90 -5.78 -17.54 12.07
C PRO A 90 -6.57 -16.35 11.49
N ALA A 91 -6.10 -15.71 10.42
CA ALA A 91 -6.80 -14.57 9.84
C ALA A 91 -8.15 -15.00 9.24
N VAL A 92 -9.18 -14.17 9.41
CA VAL A 92 -10.53 -14.38 8.87
C VAL A 92 -10.80 -13.33 7.78
N PRO A 93 -11.34 -13.72 6.61
CA PRO A 93 -11.73 -12.76 5.58
C PRO A 93 -12.74 -11.74 6.12
N PRO A 94 -12.68 -10.46 5.71
CA PRO A 94 -13.68 -9.46 6.07
C PRO A 94 -15.07 -9.93 5.63
N GLU A 95 -16.08 -9.76 6.49
CA GLU A 95 -17.46 -9.97 6.09
C GLU A 95 -17.82 -8.98 4.97
N ALA A 96 -18.23 -9.50 3.82
CA ALA A 96 -18.69 -8.65 2.72
C ALA A 96 -19.94 -7.88 3.17
N SER A 97 -19.78 -6.59 3.41
CA SER A 97 -20.92 -5.71 3.69
C SER A 97 -21.88 -5.76 2.51
N LYS A 98 -23.10 -6.25 2.75
CA LYS A 98 -24.23 -6.12 1.82
C LYS A 98 -24.62 -4.67 1.64
#